data_AF-A0A9E3IKY9-F1
#
_entry.id   AF-A0A9E3IKY9-F1
#
_cell.length_a   1.000
_cell.length_b   1.000
_cell.length_c   1.000
_cell.angle_alpha   90.00
_cell.angle_beta   90.00
_cell.angle_gamma   90.00
#
_symmetry.space_group_name_H-M   'P 1'
#
loop_
_entity.id
_entity.type
_entity.pdbx_description
1 polymer ?
#
loop_
_entity_poly.entity_id
_entity_poly.type
_entity_poly.pdbx_seq_one_letter_code
_entity_poly.pdbx_strand_id
1 'polypeptide(L)'
;MSDPINTQDASIDGVPAELLATLVIELQRLADTDPALVDTTMLIHPRVLGDFEDFNDFLELADAAVEDLDLDGVLQVASFHPHFQFADTEPDDVTNATNRSPYPTLHLLREDSVDRAVAAFPEAEAIFERNMETLEKLGAKGWAEVKKRWEDDAAAELGG
;
A
#
# COMPACT_ATOMS: atom_id res chain seq x y z
N MET A 1 31.96 23.19 -22.15
CA MET A 1 32.03 22.42 -20.89
C MET A 1 30.65 22.55 -20.29
N SER A 2 29.85 21.49 -20.47
CA SER A 2 28.49 21.41 -19.96
C SER A 2 28.57 20.79 -18.57
N ASP A 3 28.13 21.51 -17.56
CA ASP A 3 27.96 20.95 -16.23
C ASP A 3 26.81 19.92 -16.27
N PRO A 4 26.94 18.77 -15.58
CA PRO A 4 25.87 17.81 -15.48
C PRO A 4 24.74 18.38 -14.61
N ILE A 5 23.50 18.19 -15.07
CA ILE A 5 22.30 18.48 -14.28
C ILE A 5 22.40 17.68 -12.97
N ASN A 6 22.51 18.39 -11.85
CA ASN A 6 22.45 17.81 -10.52
C ASN A 6 20.98 17.54 -10.17
N THR A 7 20.59 16.26 -10.05
CA THR A 7 19.24 15.80 -9.64
C THR A 7 18.99 15.97 -8.14
N GLN A 8 19.58 16.99 -7.50
CA GLN A 8 19.33 17.32 -6.10
C GLN A 8 18.74 18.73 -6.02
N ASP A 9 17.52 18.89 -6.54
CA ASP A 9 16.60 19.95 -6.11
C ASP A 9 15.18 19.65 -6.60
N ALA A 10 14.63 18.50 -6.19
CA ALA A 10 13.18 18.40 -6.10
C ALA A 10 12.81 19.15 -4.82
N SER A 11 12.39 20.40 -4.96
CA SER A 11 11.81 21.15 -3.86
C SER A 11 10.70 20.31 -3.21
N ILE A 12 10.88 19.98 -1.93
CA ILE A 12 10.03 19.10 -1.11
C ILE A 12 8.59 19.63 -0.98
N ASP A 13 8.35 20.90 -1.33
CA ASP A 13 7.05 21.55 -1.30
C ASP A 13 6.21 21.16 -2.52
N GLY A 14 5.47 20.04 -2.43
CA GLY A 14 4.42 19.69 -3.40
C GLY A 14 4.16 18.20 -3.60
N VAL A 15 5.11 17.34 -3.24
CA VAL A 15 4.97 15.88 -3.43
C VAL A 15 3.70 15.33 -2.76
N PRO A 16 3.38 15.64 -1.49
CA PRO A 16 2.15 15.16 -0.87
C PRO A 16 0.87 15.63 -1.59
N ALA A 17 0.87 16.85 -2.13
CA ALA A 17 -0.29 17.40 -2.83
C ALA A 17 -0.53 16.73 -4.18
N GLU A 18 0.52 16.44 -4.95
CA GLU A 18 0.40 15.73 -6.23
C GLU A 18 -0.03 14.27 -6.03
N LEU A 19 0.49 13.61 -4.98
CA LEU A 19 0.09 12.25 -4.61
C LEU A 19 -1.37 12.22 -4.16
N LEU A 20 -1.79 13.17 -3.33
CA LEU A 20 -3.18 13.30 -2.90
C LEU A 20 -4.12 13.58 -4.08
N ALA A 21 -3.72 14.47 -4.99
CA ALA A 21 -4.51 14.73 -6.20
C ALA A 21 -4.67 13.47 -7.06
N THR A 22 -3.61 12.67 -7.20
CA THR A 22 -3.66 11.39 -7.91
C THR A 22 -4.60 10.39 -7.21
N LEU A 23 -4.52 10.30 -5.88
CA LEU A 23 -5.42 9.47 -5.08
C LEU A 23 -6.88 9.87 -5.28
N VAL A 24 -7.20 11.16 -5.19
CA VAL A 24 -8.56 11.69 -5.40
C VAL A 24 -9.10 11.32 -6.79
N ILE A 25 -8.26 11.46 -7.83
CA ILE A 25 -8.64 11.09 -9.20
C ILE A 25 -8.98 9.60 -9.29
N GLU A 26 -8.15 8.73 -8.70
CA GLU A 26 -8.40 7.29 -8.77
C GLU A 26 -9.56 6.84 -7.87
N LEU A 27 -9.80 7.49 -6.73
CA LEU A 27 -10.99 7.27 -5.89
C LEU A 27 -12.28 7.60 -6.66
N GLN A 28 -12.35 8.79 -7.26
CA GLN A 28 -13.50 9.22 -8.07
C GLN A 28 -13.69 8.31 -9.27
N ARG A 29 -12.60 7.99 -9.99
CA ARG A 29 -12.65 7.08 -11.13
C ARG A 29 -13.18 5.70 -10.72
N LEU A 30 -12.70 5.15 -9.61
CA LEU A 30 -13.19 3.86 -9.12
C LEU A 30 -14.67 3.97 -8.75
N ALA A 31 -15.08 5.00 -8.03
CA ALA A 31 -16.48 5.23 -7.66
C ALA A 31 -17.41 5.31 -8.90
N ASP A 32 -16.99 6.05 -9.94
CA ASP A 32 -17.79 6.29 -11.15
C ASP A 32 -17.77 5.13 -12.15
N THR A 33 -16.78 4.24 -12.08
CA THR A 33 -16.65 3.11 -13.00
C THR A 33 -17.53 1.95 -12.57
N ASP A 34 -18.18 1.27 -13.52
CA ASP A 34 -18.92 0.04 -13.26
C ASP A 34 -18.00 -1.01 -12.57
N PRO A 35 -18.38 -1.58 -11.41
CA PRO A 35 -17.60 -2.61 -10.72
C PRO A 35 -17.28 -3.83 -11.60
N ALA A 36 -18.08 -4.14 -12.62
CA ALA A 36 -17.80 -5.20 -13.57
C ALA A 36 -16.63 -4.89 -14.52
N LEU A 37 -16.26 -3.61 -14.68
CA LEU A 37 -15.12 -3.15 -15.48
C LEU A 37 -13.88 -2.95 -14.63
N VAL A 38 -14.02 -2.26 -13.49
CA VAL A 38 -12.93 -2.01 -12.53
C VAL A 38 -13.47 -2.15 -11.12
N ASP A 39 -13.02 -3.21 -10.44
CA ASP A 39 -13.46 -3.52 -9.08
C ASP A 39 -12.54 -2.92 -8.01
N THR A 40 -11.24 -2.78 -8.30
CA THR A 40 -10.23 -2.23 -7.38
C THR A 40 -9.14 -1.48 -8.16
N THR A 41 -8.42 -0.59 -7.48
CA THR A 41 -7.27 0.14 -8.05
C THR A 41 -6.06 0.03 -7.12
N MET A 42 -4.86 -0.17 -7.67
CA MET A 42 -3.61 -0.11 -6.91
C MET A 42 -2.78 1.09 -7.33
N LEU A 43 -2.39 1.91 -6.36
CA LEU A 43 -1.42 2.99 -6.49
C LEU A 43 -0.10 2.54 -5.85
N ILE A 44 0.95 2.45 -6.64
CA ILE A 44 2.29 2.03 -6.19
C ILE A 44 3.21 3.24 -6.30
N HIS A 45 3.99 3.52 -5.25
CA HIS A 45 4.88 4.68 -5.16
C HIS A 45 6.35 4.27 -5.00
N PRO A 46 7.05 3.82 -6.06
CA PRO A 46 8.39 3.26 -5.92
C PRO A 46 9.49 4.26 -5.52
N ARG A 47 9.22 5.58 -5.58
CA ARG A 47 10.24 6.64 -5.44
C ARG A 47 9.92 7.66 -4.36
N VAL A 48 8.78 7.54 -3.70
CA VAL A 48 8.27 8.48 -2.70
C VAL A 48 7.57 7.70 -1.60
N LEU A 49 7.41 8.31 -0.42
CA LEU A 49 6.81 7.66 0.76
C LEU A 49 7.56 6.39 1.22
N GLY A 50 8.88 6.32 1.00
CA GLY A 50 9.68 5.17 1.44
C GLY A 50 10.02 5.17 2.94
N ASP A 51 9.88 6.34 3.58
CA ASP A 51 9.90 6.45 5.04
C ASP A 51 8.49 6.12 5.59
N PHE A 52 8.44 5.31 6.64
CA PHE A 52 7.15 4.82 7.15
C PHE A 52 6.37 5.89 7.92
N GLU A 53 7.05 6.85 8.56
CA GLU A 53 6.38 7.97 9.24
C GLU A 53 5.74 8.89 8.20
N ASP A 54 6.48 9.27 7.14
CA ASP A 54 5.95 10.05 6.02
C ASP A 54 4.77 9.33 5.33
N PHE A 55 4.83 8.00 5.21
CA PHE A 55 3.74 7.20 4.65
C PHE A 55 2.50 7.22 5.54
N ASN A 56 2.66 7.08 6.86
CA ASN A 56 1.54 7.16 7.80
C ASN A 56 0.89 8.56 7.81
N ASP A 57 1.70 9.63 7.78
CA ASP A 57 1.19 11.00 7.64
C ASP A 57 0.36 11.16 6.34
N PHE A 58 0.78 10.49 5.25
CA PHE A 58 0.01 10.48 4.00
C PHE A 58 -1.28 9.65 4.10
N LEU A 59 -1.32 8.58 4.90
CA LEU A 59 -2.55 7.81 5.12
C LEU A 59 -3.62 8.65 5.81
N GLU A 60 -3.26 9.55 6.73
CA GLU A 60 -4.24 10.49 7.33
C GLU A 60 -4.89 11.39 6.26
N LEU A 61 -4.12 11.82 5.25
CA LEU A 61 -4.66 12.59 4.12
C LEU A 61 -5.53 11.73 3.20
N ALA A 62 -5.19 10.45 3.03
CA ALA A 62 -5.96 9.50 2.24
C ALA A 62 -7.34 9.23 2.86
N ASP A 63 -7.38 9.00 4.17
CA ASP A 63 -8.61 8.79 4.92
C ASP A 63 -9.50 10.05 4.85
N ALA A 64 -8.93 11.24 5.08
CA ALA A 64 -9.66 12.49 4.94
C ALA A 64 -10.23 12.69 3.52
N ALA A 65 -9.51 12.27 2.47
CA ALA A 65 -10.00 12.37 1.10
C ALA A 65 -11.16 11.42 0.80
N VAL A 66 -11.20 10.22 1.41
CA VAL A 66 -12.34 9.30 1.30
C VAL A 66 -13.58 9.91 1.96
N GLU A 67 -13.41 10.49 3.15
CA GLU A 67 -14.49 11.17 3.87
C GLU A 67 -15.01 12.40 3.10
N ASP A 68 -14.12 13.28 2.63
CA ASP A 68 -14.46 14.52 1.90
C ASP A 68 -15.18 14.26 0.56
N LEU A 69 -15.00 13.06 -0.02
CA LEU A 69 -15.67 12.63 -1.25
C LEU A 69 -16.98 11.88 -0.99
N ASP A 70 -17.43 11.76 0.27
CA ASP A 70 -18.57 10.94 0.69
C ASP A 70 -18.44 9.47 0.26
N LEU A 71 -17.22 8.92 0.29
CA LEU A 71 -16.92 7.53 -0.11
C LEU A 71 -16.72 6.59 1.09
N ASP A 72 -16.85 7.10 2.33
CA ASP A 72 -16.90 6.28 3.54
C ASP A 72 -18.05 5.27 3.47
N GLY A 73 -17.79 4.00 3.82
CA GLY A 73 -18.74 2.90 3.67
C GLY A 73 -18.93 2.43 2.22
N VAL A 74 -18.20 3.00 1.26
CA VAL A 74 -18.28 2.65 -0.18
C VAL A 74 -16.92 2.15 -0.67
N LEU A 75 -15.86 2.91 -0.43
CA LEU A 75 -14.49 2.57 -0.76
C LEU A 75 -13.63 2.62 0.50
N GLN A 76 -12.70 1.68 0.61
CA GLN A 76 -11.66 1.66 1.63
C GLN A 76 -10.26 1.67 1.00
N VAL A 77 -9.28 2.22 1.72
CA VAL A 77 -7.87 2.25 1.31
C VAL A 77 -7.08 1.26 2.16
N ALA A 78 -6.69 0.12 1.58
CA ALA A 78 -5.77 -0.80 2.22
C ALA A 78 -4.32 -0.41 1.92
N SER A 79 -3.47 -0.34 2.94
CA SER A 79 -2.09 0.15 2.82
C SER A 79 -1.04 -0.94 3.01
N PHE A 80 0.02 -0.88 2.20
CA PHE A 80 1.18 -1.78 2.31
C PHE A 80 2.48 -0.97 2.19
N HIS A 81 3.49 -1.36 2.97
CA HIS A 81 4.77 -0.63 3.01
C HIS A 81 5.96 -1.57 3.29
N PRO A 82 7.16 -1.35 2.73
CA PRO A 82 8.34 -2.17 3.03
C PRO A 82 8.69 -2.27 4.51
N HIS A 83 8.38 -1.21 5.25
CA HIS A 83 8.60 -1.06 6.68
C HIS A 83 7.30 -1.11 7.49
N PHE A 84 6.21 -1.67 6.93
CA PHE A 84 4.94 -1.77 7.65
C PHE A 84 5.14 -2.42 9.02
N GLN A 85 4.49 -1.83 10.02
CA GLN A 85 4.45 -2.26 11.40
C GLN A 85 3.05 -1.97 11.97
N PHE A 86 2.43 -2.96 12.61
CA PHE A 86 1.20 -2.77 13.37
C PHE A 86 1.49 -2.07 14.71
N ALA A 87 0.53 -1.30 15.22
CA ALA A 87 0.71 -0.51 16.46
C ALA A 87 1.10 -1.36 17.68
N ASP A 88 0.63 -2.61 17.74
CA ASP A 88 0.83 -3.52 18.88
C ASP A 88 1.95 -4.55 18.66
N THR A 89 2.80 -4.39 17.64
CA THR A 89 3.89 -5.34 17.33
C THR A 89 5.26 -4.69 17.40
N GLU A 90 6.29 -5.51 17.59
CA GLU A 90 7.69 -5.09 17.50
C GLU A 90 8.13 -4.97 16.02
N PRO A 91 9.14 -4.15 15.68
CA PRO A 91 9.57 -3.95 14.29
C PRO A 91 10.03 -5.22 13.57
N ASP A 92 10.57 -6.20 14.30
CA ASP A 92 11.04 -7.49 13.76
C ASP A 92 10.00 -8.61 13.83
N ASP A 93 8.79 -8.31 14.31
CA ASP A 93 7.69 -9.27 14.32
C ASP A 93 7.35 -9.72 12.89
N VAL A 94 7.33 -11.05 12.67
CA VAL A 94 7.08 -11.65 11.36
C VAL A 94 5.66 -11.37 10.88
N THR A 95 4.73 -11.11 11.78
CA THR A 95 3.32 -10.85 11.49
C THR A 95 3.11 -9.54 10.74
N ASN A 96 3.98 -8.56 10.95
CA ASN A 96 4.02 -7.35 10.13
C ASN A 96 4.20 -7.64 8.64
N ALA A 97 4.79 -8.79 8.29
CA ALA A 97 4.98 -9.19 6.91
C ALA A 97 3.68 -9.43 6.13
N THR A 98 2.52 -9.60 6.79
CA THR A 98 1.22 -9.70 6.08
C THR A 98 0.91 -8.45 5.26
N ASN A 99 1.42 -7.30 5.69
CA ASN A 99 1.16 -5.99 5.09
C ASN A 99 2.45 -5.34 4.57
N ARG A 100 3.56 -6.08 4.54
CA ARG A 100 4.78 -5.59 3.87
C ARG A 100 4.70 -5.82 2.38
N SER A 101 5.23 -4.87 1.63
CA SER A 101 5.33 -4.89 0.16
C SER A 101 6.70 -4.38 -0.29
N PRO A 102 7.12 -4.60 -1.56
CA PRO A 102 8.38 -4.06 -2.07
C PRO A 102 8.40 -2.53 -2.16
N TYR A 103 7.22 -1.91 -2.32
CA TYR A 103 7.05 -0.46 -2.43
C TYR A 103 5.82 0.01 -1.63
N PRO A 104 5.83 1.27 -1.15
CA PRO A 104 4.63 1.91 -0.61
C PRO A 104 3.48 1.79 -1.60
N THR A 105 2.35 1.24 -1.13
CA THR A 105 1.22 0.87 -1.98
C THR A 105 -0.10 1.16 -1.28
N LEU A 106 -1.02 1.79 -2.00
CA LEU A 106 -2.42 1.92 -1.61
C LEU A 106 -3.28 1.06 -2.53
N HIS A 107 -4.16 0.26 -1.95
CA HIS A 107 -5.12 -0.58 -2.65
C HIS A 107 -6.52 -0.05 -2.33
N LEU A 108 -7.13 0.60 -3.33
CA LEU A 108 -8.48 1.11 -3.27
C LEU A 108 -9.45 -0.05 -3.55
N LEU A 109 -10.30 -0.36 -2.59
CA LEU A 109 -11.21 -1.50 -2.60
C LEU A 109 -12.65 -1.02 -2.42
N ARG A 110 -13.61 -1.65 -3.10
CA ARG A 110 -15.04 -1.46 -2.82
C ARG A 110 -15.44 -2.30 -1.63
N GLU A 111 -16.07 -1.69 -0.63
CA GLU A 111 -16.55 -2.41 0.55
C GLU A 111 -17.54 -3.50 0.18
N ASP A 112 -18.50 -3.21 -0.70
CA ASP A 112 -19.44 -4.20 -1.24
C ASP A 112 -18.74 -5.42 -1.89
N SER A 113 -17.59 -5.20 -2.53
CA SER A 113 -16.83 -6.29 -3.17
C SER A 113 -16.06 -7.11 -2.14
N VAL A 114 -15.51 -6.47 -1.11
CA VAL A 114 -14.91 -7.14 0.04
C VAL A 114 -15.96 -7.98 0.77
N ASP A 115 -17.13 -7.42 1.07
CA ASP A 115 -18.23 -8.11 1.74
C ASP A 115 -18.72 -9.32 0.96
N ARG A 116 -18.87 -9.19 -0.37
CA ARG A 116 -19.22 -10.34 -1.23
C ARG A 116 -18.15 -11.42 -1.19
N ALA A 117 -16.87 -11.04 -1.20
CA ALA A 117 -15.78 -12.00 -1.09
C ALA A 117 -15.84 -12.71 0.27
N VAL A 118 -15.93 -11.97 1.37
CA VAL A 118 -16.07 -12.51 2.73
C VAL A 118 -17.26 -13.46 2.84
N ALA A 119 -18.43 -13.08 2.33
CA ALA A 119 -19.63 -13.94 2.35
C ALA A 119 -19.50 -15.21 1.49
N ALA A 120 -18.71 -15.16 0.41
CA ALA A 120 -18.43 -16.31 -0.45
C ALA A 120 -17.38 -17.27 0.14
N PHE A 121 -16.59 -16.81 1.11
CA PHE A 121 -15.57 -17.61 1.80
C PHE A 121 -15.99 -17.86 3.26
N PRO A 122 -16.52 -19.07 3.59
CA PRO A 122 -16.99 -19.41 4.94
C PRO A 122 -15.95 -19.28 6.06
N GLU A 123 -14.68 -19.11 5.69
CA GLU A 123 -13.50 -19.06 6.55
C GLU A 123 -12.74 -17.73 6.37
N ALA A 124 -13.39 -16.65 5.93
CA ALA A 124 -12.74 -15.36 5.69
C ALA A 124 -12.02 -14.82 6.94
N GLU A 125 -12.61 -14.98 8.13
CA GLU A 125 -11.99 -14.65 9.41
C GLU A 125 -10.70 -15.45 9.65
N ALA A 126 -10.64 -16.68 9.14
CA ALA A 126 -9.45 -17.52 9.23
C ALA A 126 -8.35 -17.14 8.22
N ILE A 127 -8.59 -16.22 7.26
CA ILE A 127 -7.54 -15.73 6.35
C ILE A 127 -6.44 -15.06 7.16
N PHE A 128 -6.81 -14.23 8.12
CA PHE A 128 -5.87 -13.59 9.02
C PHE A 128 -5.05 -14.64 9.79
N GLU A 129 -5.71 -15.57 10.47
CA GLU A 129 -5.06 -16.64 11.23
C GLU A 129 -4.13 -17.50 10.35
N ARG A 130 -4.57 -17.85 9.13
CA ARG A 130 -3.77 -18.64 8.18
C ARG A 130 -2.55 -17.88 7.67
N ASN A 131 -2.67 -16.56 7.44
CA ASN A 131 -1.53 -15.72 7.06
C ASN A 131 -0.50 -15.68 8.19
N MET A 132 -0.96 -15.50 9.43
CA MET A 132 -0.13 -15.52 10.64
C MET A 132 0.58 -16.87 10.79
N GLU A 133 -0.15 -17.98 10.75
CA GLU A 133 0.44 -19.31 10.82
C GLU A 133 1.45 -19.56 9.69
N THR A 134 1.17 -19.07 8.48
CA THR A 134 2.06 -19.23 7.32
C THR A 134 3.36 -18.46 7.55
N LEU A 135 3.28 -17.23 8.05
CA LEU A 135 4.44 -16.40 8.36
C LEU A 135 5.24 -16.93 9.55
N GLU A 136 4.58 -17.44 10.58
CA GLU A 136 5.22 -18.12 11.71
C GLU A 136 5.96 -19.39 11.26
N LYS A 137 5.34 -20.21 10.40
CA LYS A 137 5.97 -21.41 9.81
C LYS A 137 7.15 -21.04 8.90
N LEU A 138 7.05 -19.95 8.15
CA LEU A 138 8.14 -19.41 7.33
C LEU A 138 9.31 -18.94 8.22
N GLY A 139 8.97 -18.30 9.35
CA GLY A 139 9.90 -17.77 10.32
C GLY A 139 10.76 -16.61 9.80
N ALA A 140 11.54 -16.01 10.70
CA ALA A 140 12.36 -14.84 10.37
C ALA A 140 13.36 -15.10 9.22
N LYS A 141 13.93 -16.30 9.15
CA LYS A 141 14.89 -16.66 8.08
C LYS A 141 14.19 -16.76 6.72
N GLY A 142 13.07 -17.48 6.64
CA GLY A 142 12.35 -17.64 5.38
C GLY A 142 11.79 -16.29 4.91
N TRP A 143 11.30 -15.46 5.82
CA TRP A 143 10.88 -14.11 5.51
C TRP A 143 12.03 -13.25 4.98
N ALA A 144 13.22 -13.30 5.61
CA ALA A 144 14.38 -12.55 5.14
C ALA A 144 14.82 -12.97 3.72
N GLU A 145 14.69 -14.24 3.35
CA GLU A 145 14.98 -14.72 1.99
C GLU A 145 13.97 -14.18 0.97
N VAL A 146 12.67 -14.18 1.30
CA VAL A 146 11.62 -13.59 0.47
C VAL A 146 11.83 -12.09 0.31
N LYS A 147 12.09 -11.40 1.42
CA LYS A 147 12.34 -9.95 1.46
C LYS A 147 13.58 -9.58 0.65
N LYS A 148 14.65 -10.35 0.73
CA LYS A 148 15.82 -10.07 -0.09
C LYS A 148 15.50 -10.21 -1.59
N ARG A 149 14.74 -11.25 -1.96
CA ARG A 149 14.39 -11.49 -3.36
C ARG A 149 13.58 -10.35 -3.97
N TRP A 150 12.57 -9.83 -3.27
CA TRP A 150 11.79 -8.72 -3.81
C TRP A 150 12.59 -7.41 -3.86
N GLU A 151 13.66 -7.26 -3.07
CA GLU A 151 14.47 -6.05 -2.94
C GLU A 151 15.43 -6.01 -4.13
N ASP A 152 15.99 -7.19 -4.46
CA ASP A 152 16.79 -7.40 -5.66
C ASP A 152 15.94 -7.15 -6.93
N ASP A 153 14.72 -7.70 -6.99
CA ASP A 153 13.81 -7.50 -8.13
C ASP A 153 13.38 -6.01 -8.26
N ALA A 154 13.05 -5.36 -7.15
CA ALA A 154 12.69 -3.94 -7.10
C ALA A 154 13.85 -3.02 -7.56
N ALA A 155 15.06 -3.28 -7.07
CA ALA A 155 16.25 -2.52 -7.45
C ALA A 155 16.57 -2.66 -8.95
N ALA A 156 16.31 -3.82 -9.55
CA ALA A 156 16.51 -4.05 -10.99
C ALA A 156 15.52 -3.21 -11.83
N GLU A 157 14.27 -3.07 -11.41
CA GLU A 157 13.23 -2.30 -12.10
C GLU A 157 13.46 -0.77 -12.01
N LEU A 158 14.01 -0.28 -10.89
CA LEU A 158 14.31 1.15 -10.69
C LEU A 158 15.68 1.58 -11.24
N GLY A 159 16.54 0.62 -11.58
CA GLY A 159 17.90 0.85 -12.08
C GLY A 159 18.04 0.87 -13.61
N GLY A 160 16.94 0.99 -14.38
CA GLY A 160 16.90 1.04 -15.84
C GLY A 160 16.78 2.44 -16.44
#